data_AF-A0AAF3FRM0-F1
#
_entry.id   AF-A0AAF3FRM0-F1
#
_cell.length_a   1.000
_cell.length_b   1.000
_cell.length_c   1.000
_cell.angle_alpha   90.00
_cell.angle_beta   90.00
_cell.angle_gamma   90.00
#
_symmetry.space_group_name_H-M   'P 1'
#
loop_
_entity.id
_entity.type
_entity.pdbx_description
1 polymer ?
#
loop_
_entity_poly.entity_id
_entity_poly.type
_entity_poly.pdbx_seq_one_letter_code
_entity_poly.pdbx_strand_id
1 'polypeptide(L)'
;MWCHPLKYLFVYPFLPLTIAKFLNLFLHVESVVIWQLTSLHLNHSFISFLIPFCDLVSIAFLLISLWFTVQKFYWKKVECCFSLCGFFFNFISLAVIFESNFQHGIIYNILFNHLLSIFSWIFLLWWAWIKTKNTVSNLFISEWGFATENIEIEALQDHF
;
A
#
# COMPACT_ATOMS: atom_id res chain seq x y z
N MET A 1 5.97 -9.19 25.90
CA MET A 1 7.07 -8.30 25.45
C MET A 1 6.96 -8.18 23.94
N TRP A 2 6.27 -7.13 23.46
CA TRP A 2 6.06 -6.96 22.02
C TRP A 2 7.28 -6.24 21.43
N CYS A 3 7.83 -6.74 20.32
CA CYS A 3 8.90 -6.06 19.61
C CYS A 3 8.47 -4.61 19.29
N HIS A 4 9.24 -3.64 19.80
CA HIS A 4 9.03 -2.19 19.65
C HIS A 4 8.50 -1.70 18.28
N PRO A 5 8.94 -2.22 17.11
CA PRO A 5 8.45 -1.75 15.81
C PRO A 5 7.01 -2.16 15.47
N LEU A 6 6.52 -3.31 15.96
CA LEU A 6 5.17 -3.81 15.61
C LEU A 6 4.06 -2.99 16.27
N LYS A 7 4.36 -2.32 17.39
CA LYS A 7 3.40 -1.45 18.09
C LYS A 7 2.81 -0.40 17.15
N TYR A 8 3.61 0.14 16.22
CA TYR A 8 3.20 1.21 15.31
C TYR A 8 2.26 0.78 14.20
N LEU A 9 2.18 -0.53 13.88
CA LEU A 9 1.14 -1.06 12.99
C LEU A 9 -0.25 -0.98 13.63
N PHE A 10 -0.33 -0.99 14.96
CA PHE A 10 -1.58 -1.07 15.72
C PHE A 10 -1.93 0.23 16.44
N VAL A 11 -1.00 1.20 16.52
CA VAL A 11 -1.25 2.51 17.12
C VAL A 11 -1.90 3.44 16.08
N TYR A 12 -3.04 4.03 16.46
CA TYR A 12 -3.74 5.05 15.68
C TYR A 12 -2.78 6.22 15.38
N PRO A 13 -2.60 6.71 14.14
CA PRO A 13 -3.49 6.70 12.97
C PRO A 13 -3.12 5.72 11.83
N PHE A 14 -2.19 4.79 12.07
CA PHE A 14 -1.67 3.90 11.02
C PHE A 14 -2.51 2.64 10.80
N LEU A 15 -3.34 2.25 11.78
CA LEU A 15 -4.18 1.05 11.70
C LEU A 15 -5.03 0.97 10.41
N PRO A 16 -5.74 2.02 9.95
CA PRO A 16 -6.50 1.95 8.69
C PRO A 16 -5.61 1.81 7.45
N LEU A 17 -4.44 2.47 7.42
CA LEU A 17 -3.48 2.33 6.32
C LEU A 17 -2.91 0.92 6.28
N THR A 18 -2.52 0.39 7.43
CA THR A 18 -1.99 -0.97 7.55
C THR A 18 -3.01 -2.00 7.08
N ILE A 19 -4.27 -1.89 7.50
CA ILE A 19 -5.35 -2.78 7.05
C ILE A 19 -5.53 -2.71 5.53
N ALA A 20 -5.60 -1.50 4.95
CA ALA A 20 -5.77 -1.35 3.50
C ALA A 20 -4.55 -1.85 2.70
N LYS A 21 -3.33 -1.70 3.23
CA LYS A 21 -2.13 -2.28 2.62
C LYS A 21 -2.15 -3.81 2.69
N PHE A 22 -2.56 -4.41 3.81
CA PHE A 22 -2.71 -5.87 3.90
C PHE A 22 -3.80 -6.40 2.96
N LEU A 23 -4.92 -5.67 2.81
CA LEU A 23 -5.95 -6.00 1.84
C LEU A 23 -5.38 -6.00 0.41
N ASN A 24 -4.62 -4.97 0.02
CA ASN A 24 -3.98 -4.92 -1.30
C ASN A 24 -2.99 -6.08 -1.50
N LEU A 25 -2.22 -6.43 -0.48
CA LEU A 25 -1.30 -7.56 -0.54
C LEU A 25 -2.06 -8.87 -0.78
N PHE A 26 -3.15 -9.09 -0.04
CA PHE A 26 -3.99 -10.27 -0.21
C PHE A 26 -4.58 -10.35 -1.63
N LEU A 27 -5.12 -9.25 -2.15
CA LEU A 27 -5.74 -9.22 -3.49
C LEU A 27 -4.74 -9.47 -4.62
N HIS A 28 -3.53 -8.92 -4.53
CA HIS A 28 -2.49 -9.17 -5.53
C HIS A 28 -1.90 -10.59 -5.42
N VAL A 29 -1.80 -11.17 -4.22
CA VAL A 29 -1.40 -12.59 -4.09
C VAL A 29 -2.47 -13.49 -4.70
N GLU A 30 -3.74 -13.21 -4.42
CA GLU A 30 -4.85 -13.96 -5.00
C GLU A 30 -4.89 -13.83 -6.54
N SER A 31 -4.67 -12.62 -7.10
CA SER A 31 -4.62 -12.43 -8.56
C SER A 31 -3.50 -13.25 -9.21
N VAL A 32 -2.31 -13.27 -8.62
CA VAL A 32 -1.16 -14.05 -9.11
C VAL A 32 -1.42 -15.55 -9.02
N VAL A 33 -2.02 -16.03 -7.93
CA VAL A 33 -2.37 -17.46 -7.77
C VAL A 33 -3.41 -17.88 -8.81
N ILE A 34 -4.46 -17.08 -8.99
CA ILE A 34 -5.50 -17.33 -9.99
C ILE A 34 -4.88 -17.33 -11.40
N TRP A 35 -4.01 -16.37 -11.70
CA TRP A 35 -3.28 -16.29 -12.97
C TRP A 35 -2.45 -17.54 -13.23
N GLN A 36 -1.71 -18.02 -12.23
CA GLN A 36 -0.89 -19.22 -12.37
C GLN A 36 -1.75 -20.46 -12.64
N LEU A 37 -2.89 -20.60 -11.95
CA LEU A 37 -3.82 -21.71 -12.16
C LEU A 37 -4.46 -21.69 -13.55
N THR A 38 -4.75 -20.51 -14.11
CA THR A 38 -5.31 -20.37 -15.45
C THR A 38 -4.28 -20.47 -16.56
N SER A 39 -3.02 -20.14 -16.27
CA SER A 39 -1.95 -20.14 -17.28
C SER A 39 -1.64 -21.51 -17.88
N LEU A 40 -2.04 -22.58 -17.20
CA LEU A 40 -1.96 -23.96 -17.69
C LEU A 40 -2.91 -24.25 -18.87
N HIS A 41 -3.91 -23.40 -19.10
CA HIS A 41 -5.00 -23.66 -20.05
C HIS A 41 -5.16 -22.60 -21.15
N LEU A 42 -4.31 -21.56 -21.17
CA LEU A 42 -4.44 -20.43 -22.09
C LEU A 42 -3.22 -20.30 -23.01
N ASN A 43 -3.46 -20.10 -24.30
CA ASN A 43 -2.44 -19.65 -25.24
C ASN A 43 -2.19 -18.16 -25.01
N HIS A 44 -1.20 -17.85 -24.18
CA HIS A 44 -0.86 -16.50 -23.78
C HIS A 44 -0.18 -15.70 -24.90
N SER A 45 -0.71 -14.53 -25.22
CA SER A 45 0.02 -13.50 -25.96
C SER A 45 1.09 -12.87 -25.08
N PHE A 46 2.18 -12.35 -25.66
CA PHE A 46 3.24 -11.69 -24.88
C PHE A 46 2.71 -10.57 -23.96
N ILE A 47 1.69 -9.84 -24.42
CA ILE A 47 1.03 -8.76 -23.68
C ILE A 47 0.40 -9.26 -22.38
N SER A 48 -0.07 -10.50 -22.35
CA SER A 48 -0.70 -11.08 -21.16
C SER A 48 0.30 -11.33 -20.00
N PHE A 49 1.60 -11.45 -20.28
CA PHE A 49 2.64 -11.54 -19.25
C PHE A 49 2.89 -10.21 -18.51
N LEU A 50 2.41 -9.08 -19.04
CA LEU A 50 2.53 -7.80 -18.35
C LEU A 50 1.68 -7.73 -17.08
N ILE A 51 0.55 -8.45 -17.02
CA ILE A 51 -0.36 -8.47 -15.85
C ILE A 51 0.39 -8.94 -14.58
N PRO A 52 0.92 -10.17 -14.52
CA PRO A 52 1.62 -10.64 -13.32
C PRO A 52 2.91 -9.84 -13.04
N PHE A 53 3.56 -9.28 -14.07
CA PHE A 53 4.72 -8.42 -13.88
C PHE A 53 4.35 -7.11 -13.18
N CYS A 54 3.30 -6.43 -13.63
CA CYS A 54 2.79 -5.21 -13.01
C CYS A 54 2.30 -5.48 -11.57
N ASP A 55 1.65 -6.61 -11.33
CA ASP A 55 1.23 -7.03 -9.98
C ASP A 55 2.42 -7.23 -9.04
N LEU A 56 3.49 -7.91 -9.48
CA LEU A 56 4.70 -8.09 -8.68
C LEU A 56 5.39 -6.76 -8.35
N VAL A 57 5.45 -5.85 -9.32
CA VAL A 57 6.02 -4.50 -9.11
C VAL A 57 5.14 -3.69 -8.14
N SER A 58 3.81 -3.78 -8.26
CA SER A 58 2.87 -3.17 -7.31
C SER A 58 3.08 -3.69 -5.88
N ILE A 59 3.23 -5.01 -5.72
CA ILE A 59 3.54 -5.64 -4.42
C ILE A 59 4.87 -5.13 -3.87
N ALA A 60 5.91 -5.01 -4.70
CA ALA A 60 7.22 -4.53 -4.25
C ALA A 60 7.10 -3.10 -3.67
N PHE A 61 6.39 -2.20 -4.36
CA PHE A 61 6.15 -0.85 -3.85
C PHE A 61 5.29 -0.82 -2.59
N LEU A 62 4.29 -1.70 -2.50
CA LEU A 62 3.46 -1.85 -1.30
C LEU A 62 4.29 -2.31 -0.09
N LEU A 63 5.20 -3.27 -0.27
CA LEU A 63 6.08 -3.77 0.79
C LEU A 63 7.08 -2.72 1.25
N ILE A 64 7.66 -1.96 0.32
CA ILE A 64 8.51 -0.81 0.64
C ILE A 64 7.70 0.23 1.43
N SER A 65 6.47 0.54 0.99
CA SER A 65 5.57 1.44 1.70
C SER A 65 5.22 0.95 3.11
N LEU A 66 4.99 -0.36 3.30
CA LEU A 66 4.78 -0.99 4.62
C LEU A 66 6.02 -0.88 5.51
N TRP A 67 7.21 -1.10 4.94
CA TRP A 67 8.47 -0.97 5.66
C TRP A 67 8.65 0.45 6.23
N PHE A 68 8.35 1.49 5.44
CA PHE A 68 8.36 2.88 5.92
C PHE A 68 7.34 3.13 7.04
N THR A 69 6.16 2.50 6.98
CA THR A 69 5.17 2.57 8.07
C THR A 69 5.70 1.95 9.38
N VAL A 70 6.46 0.85 9.29
CA VAL A 70 7.01 0.14 10.47
C VAL A 70 8.21 0.87 11.09
N GLN A 71 9.08 1.46 10.28
CA GLN A 71 10.33 2.07 10.76
C GLN A 71 10.17 3.47 11.36
N LYS A 72 8.94 3.97 11.55
CA LYS A 72 8.69 5.30 12.15
C LYS A 72 9.30 6.45 11.33
N PHE A 73 9.77 6.21 10.10
CA PHE A 73 10.31 7.25 9.22
C PHE A 73 9.14 8.12 8.73
N TYR A 74 8.99 9.31 9.30
CA TYR A 74 7.91 10.27 9.02
C TYR A 74 7.99 10.94 7.64
N TRP A 75 8.67 10.33 6.65
CA TRP A 75 8.64 10.80 5.27
C TRP A 75 7.36 10.31 4.59
N LYS A 76 6.20 10.74 5.13
CA LYS A 76 4.86 10.44 4.62
C LYS A 76 4.71 10.79 3.13
N LYS A 77 5.45 11.81 2.66
CA LYS A 77 5.52 12.16 1.23
C LYS A 77 6.15 11.03 0.39
N VAL A 78 7.21 10.41 0.87
CA VAL A 78 7.88 9.29 0.18
C VAL A 78 7.04 8.01 0.26
N GLU A 79 6.41 7.74 1.40
CA GLU A 79 5.42 6.66 1.52
C GLU A 79 4.27 6.83 0.52
N CYS A 80 3.77 8.07 0.36
CA CYS A 80 2.74 8.40 -0.61
C CYS A 80 3.22 8.18 -2.05
N CYS A 81 4.46 8.58 -2.39
CA CYS A 81 5.05 8.32 -3.70
C CYS A 81 5.10 6.82 -4.02
N PHE A 82 5.54 5.98 -3.09
CA PHE A 82 5.55 4.52 -3.31
C PHE A 82 4.15 3.95 -3.46
N SER A 83 3.19 4.44 -2.67
CA SER A 83 1.80 4.03 -2.77
C SER A 83 1.17 4.43 -4.12
N LEU A 84 1.54 5.60 -4.63
CA LEU A 84 1.11 6.12 -5.92
C LEU A 84 1.76 5.35 -7.08
N CYS A 85 3.03 4.95 -6.97
CA CYS A 85 3.66 4.03 -7.92
C CYS A 85 2.94 2.68 -7.97
N GLY A 86 2.63 2.08 -6.82
CA GLY A 86 1.86 0.83 -6.76
C GLY A 86 0.49 0.95 -7.43
N PHE A 87 -0.23 2.05 -7.15
CA PHE A 87 -1.48 2.37 -7.82
C PHE A 87 -1.33 2.45 -9.36
N PHE A 88 -0.30 3.12 -9.86
CA PHE A 88 -0.06 3.22 -11.31
C PHE A 88 0.17 1.86 -11.97
N PHE A 89 0.97 0.98 -11.36
CA PHE A 89 1.20 -0.36 -11.90
C PHE A 89 -0.06 -1.23 -11.86
N ASN A 90 -0.86 -1.12 -10.81
CA ASN A 90 -2.16 -1.79 -10.75
C ASN A 90 -3.13 -1.28 -11.83
N PHE A 91 -3.13 0.02 -12.09
CA PHE A 91 -3.94 0.62 -13.16
C PHE A 91 -3.49 0.15 -14.55
N ILE A 92 -2.18 0.04 -14.80
CA ILE A 92 -1.65 -0.54 -16.04
C ILE A 92 -2.12 -1.99 -16.18
N SER A 93 -2.00 -2.80 -15.12
CA SER A 93 -2.46 -4.20 -15.13
C SER A 93 -3.95 -4.30 -15.49
N LEU A 94 -4.79 -3.45 -14.89
CA LEU A 94 -6.22 -3.36 -15.22
C LEU A 94 -6.45 -3.03 -16.70
N ALA A 95 -5.72 -2.07 -17.26
CA ALA A 95 -5.85 -1.70 -18.67
C ALA A 95 -5.49 -2.88 -19.60
N VAL A 96 -4.46 -3.66 -19.25
CA VAL A 96 -4.10 -4.86 -20.01
C VAL A 96 -5.19 -5.93 -19.92
N ILE A 97 -5.84 -6.11 -18.76
CA ILE A 97 -6.96 -7.06 -18.59
C ILE A 97 -8.16 -6.68 -19.49
N PHE A 98 -8.46 -5.39 -19.63
CA PHE A 98 -9.53 -4.94 -20.51
C PHE A 98 -9.23 -5.16 -22.00
N GLU A 99 -7.99 -4.89 -22.43
CA GLU A 99 -7.59 -5.06 -23.84
C GLU A 99 -7.52 -6.53 -24.26
N SER A 100 -7.19 -7.41 -23.33
CA SER A 100 -6.89 -8.81 -23.61
C SER A 100 -8.11 -9.69 -23.90
N ASN A 101 -9.33 -9.12 -23.94
CA ASN A 101 -10.58 -9.76 -24.42
C ASN A 101 -10.78 -11.20 -23.91
N PHE A 102 -10.45 -11.42 -22.65
CA PHE A 102 -10.44 -12.72 -22.04
C PHE A 102 -11.85 -13.26 -21.78
N GLN A 103 -12.28 -14.28 -22.53
CA GLN A 103 -13.64 -14.86 -22.45
C GLN A 103 -13.79 -15.96 -21.38
N HIS A 104 -13.23 -15.78 -20.18
CA HIS A 104 -13.33 -16.80 -19.13
C HIS A 104 -13.80 -16.24 -17.79
N GLY A 105 -14.71 -16.98 -17.14
CA GLY A 105 -15.24 -16.71 -15.78
C GLY A 105 -14.15 -16.36 -14.76
N ILE A 106 -12.99 -17.02 -14.87
CA ILE A 106 -11.87 -16.87 -13.94
C ILE A 106 -11.19 -15.50 -14.07
N ILE A 107 -11.27 -14.85 -15.23
CA ILE A 107 -10.62 -13.56 -15.47
C ILE A 107 -11.48 -12.41 -14.92
N TYR A 108 -12.79 -12.64 -14.73
CA TYR A 108 -13.62 -11.72 -13.95
C TYR A 108 -13.20 -11.67 -12.47
N ASN A 109 -12.68 -12.75 -11.90
CA ASN A 109 -12.14 -12.71 -10.53
C ASN A 109 -10.88 -11.84 -10.45
N ILE A 110 -9.97 -12.00 -11.41
CA ILE A 110 -8.76 -11.17 -11.51
C ILE A 110 -9.16 -9.69 -11.69
N LEU A 111 -10.10 -9.40 -12.59
CA LEU A 111 -10.64 -8.06 -12.82
C LEU A 111 -11.26 -7.47 -11.54
N PHE A 112 -12.07 -8.25 -10.84
CA PHE A 112 -12.70 -7.84 -9.58
C PHE A 112 -11.66 -7.50 -8.51
N ASN A 113 -10.61 -8.31 -8.37
CA ASN A 113 -9.52 -8.06 -7.44
C ASN A 113 -8.76 -6.76 -7.76
N HIS A 114 -8.52 -6.49 -9.05
CA HIS A 114 -7.88 -5.24 -9.49
C HIS A 114 -8.76 -4.02 -9.18
N LEU A 115 -10.07 -4.10 -9.43
CA LEU A 115 -11.01 -3.02 -9.09
C LEU A 115 -11.07 -2.76 -7.58
N LEU A 116 -11.18 -3.82 -6.78
CA LEU A 116 -11.19 -3.70 -5.32
C LEU A 116 -9.87 -3.13 -4.79
N SER A 117 -8.75 -3.55 -5.38
CA SER A 117 -7.43 -3.01 -5.03
C SER A 117 -7.31 -1.54 -5.40
N ILE A 118 -7.85 -1.10 -6.54
CA ILE A 118 -7.91 0.33 -6.91
C ILE A 118 -8.68 1.15 -5.88
N PHE A 119 -9.86 0.68 -5.44
CA PHE A 119 -10.59 1.36 -4.38
C PHE A 119 -9.78 1.45 -3.07
N SER A 120 -9.08 0.38 -2.71
CA SER A 120 -8.18 0.36 -1.55
C SER A 120 -7.01 1.33 -1.71
N TRP A 121 -6.39 1.42 -2.89
CA TRP A 121 -5.33 2.38 -3.19
C TRP A 121 -5.81 3.83 -3.12
N ILE A 122 -6.99 4.13 -3.67
CA ILE A 122 -7.60 5.46 -3.57
C ILE A 122 -7.81 5.82 -2.09
N PHE A 123 -8.33 4.89 -1.28
CA PHE A 123 -8.47 5.08 0.15
C PHE A 123 -7.11 5.33 0.84
N LEU A 124 -6.08 4.55 0.52
CA LEU A 124 -4.72 4.73 1.06
C LEU A 124 -4.17 6.12 0.76
N LEU A 125 -4.25 6.55 -0.50
CA LEU A 125 -3.76 7.86 -0.93
C LEU A 125 -4.54 9.01 -0.29
N TRP A 126 -5.88 8.88 -0.22
CA TRP A 126 -6.75 9.86 0.42
C TRP A 126 -6.48 9.96 1.93
N TRP A 127 -6.37 8.83 2.63
CA TRP A 127 -6.09 8.79 4.06
C TRP A 127 -4.70 9.34 4.37
N ALA A 128 -3.69 8.92 3.58
CA ALA A 128 -2.35 9.46 3.67
C ALA A 128 -2.39 10.98 3.52
N TRP A 129 -3.02 11.51 2.46
CA TRP A 129 -3.16 12.94 2.20
C TRP A 129 -3.75 13.71 3.40
N ILE A 130 -4.89 13.27 3.94
CA ILE A 130 -5.53 13.91 5.11
C ILE A 130 -4.58 13.93 6.32
N LYS A 131 -3.87 12.84 6.56
CA LYS A 131 -2.96 12.70 7.71
C LYS A 131 -1.56 13.24 7.45
N THR A 132 -1.27 13.79 6.26
CA THR A 132 0.04 14.40 5.94
C THR A 132 0.15 15.85 6.43
N LYS A 133 -0.88 16.44 7.05
CA LYS A 133 -0.84 17.82 7.57
C LYS A 133 0.36 18.01 8.53
N ASN A 134 1.40 18.68 8.04
CA ASN A 134 2.57 19.32 8.67
C ASN A 134 3.17 18.73 9.97
N THR A 135 2.88 17.47 10.31
CA THR A 135 3.40 16.82 11.53
C THR A 135 4.88 16.46 11.40
N VAL A 136 5.40 16.47 10.16
CA VAL A 136 6.82 16.23 9.86
C VAL A 136 7.71 17.36 10.38
N SER A 137 7.22 18.61 10.54
CA SER A 137 8.06 19.63 11.19
C SER A 137 8.09 19.42 12.70
N ASN A 138 6.95 19.16 13.35
CA ASN A 138 6.90 19.24 14.81
C ASN A 138 7.56 18.04 15.51
N LEU A 139 7.43 16.83 14.97
CA LEU A 139 8.07 15.62 15.53
C LEU A 139 9.57 15.55 15.19
N PHE A 140 9.97 16.05 14.01
CA PHE A 140 11.37 16.10 13.61
C PHE A 140 12.12 17.22 14.34
N ILE A 141 11.48 18.34 14.64
CA ILE A 141 12.03 19.40 15.51
C ILE A 141 12.15 18.90 16.96
N SER A 142 11.17 18.14 17.49
CA SER A 142 11.21 17.67 18.88
C SER A 142 12.22 16.54 19.12
N GLU A 143 12.41 15.61 18.17
CA GLU A 143 13.33 14.47 18.36
C GLU A 143 14.80 14.79 17.97
N TRP A 144 15.08 15.81 17.15
CA TRP A 144 16.45 16.26 16.86
C TRP A 144 16.98 17.34 17.81
N GLY A 145 16.11 17.96 18.60
CA GLY A 145 16.46 19.02 19.55
C GLY A 145 16.13 18.64 20.99
N PHE A 146 16.88 17.72 21.58
CA PHE A 146 17.07 17.69 23.05
C PHE A 146 15.79 17.60 23.95
N ALA A 147 14.71 16.94 23.54
CA ALA A 147 13.57 16.71 24.45
C ALA A 147 13.87 15.54 25.41
N THR A 148 14.64 15.82 26.46
CA THR A 148 15.07 14.85 27.48
C THR A 148 14.07 14.62 28.61
N GLU A 149 12.88 15.24 28.60
CA GLU A 149 11.94 15.11 29.71
C GLU A 149 10.52 14.79 29.24
N ASN A 150 9.99 13.66 29.75
CA ASN A 150 8.66 13.10 29.45
C ASN A 150 7.48 14.08 29.69
N ILE A 151 7.72 15.21 30.35
CA ILE A 151 6.72 16.23 30.69
C ILE A 151 6.36 17.10 29.46
N GLU A 152 7.29 17.29 28.51
CA GLU A 152 7.03 18.10 27.31
C GLU A 152 6.22 17.36 26.24
N ILE A 153 6.25 16.02 26.24
CA ILE A 153 5.46 15.19 25.34
C ILE A 153 3.98 15.19 25.73
N GLU A 154 3.67 15.20 27.04
CA GLU A 154 2.28 15.34 27.53
C GLU A 154 1.71 16.74 27.24
N ALA A 155 2.52 17.80 27.38
CA ALA A 155 2.09 19.17 27.03
C ALA A 155 1.80 19.36 25.52
N LEU A 156 2.44 18.56 24.64
CA LEU A 156 2.20 18.57 23.20
C LEU A 156 1.00 17.70 22.79
N GLN A 157 0.54 16.77 23.62
CA GLN A 157 -0.69 16.00 23.39
C GLN A 157 -1.96 16.82 23.67
N ASP A 158 -1.91 17.75 24.61
CA ASP A 158 -3.10 18.55 24.99
C ASP A 158 -3.38 19.74 24.04
N HIS A 159 -2.48 20.02 23.08
CA HIS A 159 -2.58 21.17 22.18
C HIS A 159 -2.78 20.85 20.68
N PHE A 160 -2.89 19.57 20.29
CA PHE A 160 -3.13 19.12 18.90
C PHE A 160 -4.33 18.20 18.72
#